data_AF-A0A4V1G4G9-F1
#
_entry.id   AF-A0A4V1G4G9-F1
#
_cell.length_a   1.000
_cell.length_b   1.000
_cell.length_c   1.000
_cell.angle_alpha   90.00
_cell.angle_beta   90.00
_cell.angle_gamma   90.00
#
_symmetry.space_group_name_H-M   'P 1'
#
loop_
_entity.id
_entity.type
_entity.pdbx_description
1 polymer ?
#
loop_
_entity_poly.entity_id
_entity_poly.type
_entity_poly.pdbx_seq_one_letter_code
_entity_poly.pdbx_strand_id
1 'polypeptide(L)'
;MSTAIHEYRERKMQPFYWILTFEMMIIGMLLGLALVVGPVILLTLWPSGWMALTLLAIPLGLWMIRSLWRSLATRIWHNRHNDYFAIYEDVLRYTVWDRETREEQSGSIRLKDISEMYYGRHVMMYSYAYKETSFRERAPQVELWPVIHLIYNSGGGEKMISVPLAETREANEWLKTLAPHGIPLWLSSVVVVDEDEAAIYVLREEENRGAAVFENNIERAFRPFIEKKVEEEEQRAPGPEELEALDAEIRRIEEQEAQQAQKAVFANVGPLGWMVFVLQFFLSWLIMNQAVAGRIDPDGVIIPVLLMLVMSFLFFFLVKRLRWPHLLVCWGGLFVTQLVLDMIAGSSEEGSALYSIGGGLIGMSMVAPVFIWLPYLLALGLRRRRDGAKARHHAVQNSG
;
A
#
# COMPACT_ATOMS: atom_id res chain seq x y z
N MET A 1 17.85 -41.77 22.49
CA MET A 1 17.46 -40.49 21.87
C MET A 1 16.83 -40.84 20.53
N SER A 2 15.53 -40.61 20.35
CA SER A 2 14.87 -40.86 19.06
C SER A 2 15.41 -39.85 18.04
N THR A 3 16.01 -40.35 16.97
CA THR A 3 16.47 -39.51 15.84
C THR A 3 15.24 -38.98 15.09
N ALA A 4 15.18 -37.67 14.85
CA ALA A 4 14.13 -37.09 14.01
C ALA A 4 14.24 -37.67 12.60
N ILE A 5 13.12 -38.13 12.03
CA ILE A 5 13.05 -38.69 10.68
C ILE A 5 13.07 -37.55 9.67
N HIS A 6 12.30 -36.50 9.96
CA HIS A 6 12.21 -35.32 9.12
C HIS A 6 11.98 -34.07 9.96
N GLU A 7 12.62 -32.98 9.58
CA GLU A 7 12.51 -31.68 10.24
C GLU A 7 12.20 -30.61 9.21
N TYR A 8 11.22 -29.76 9.52
CA TYR A 8 10.88 -28.59 8.75
C TYR A 8 10.96 -27.36 9.66
N ARG A 9 11.54 -26.29 9.12
CA ARG A 9 11.58 -24.98 9.75
C ARG A 9 11.18 -23.96 8.72
N GLU A 10 10.23 -23.10 9.07
CA GLU A 10 9.77 -22.04 8.17
C GLU A 10 10.97 -21.20 7.70
N ARG A 11 10.99 -20.87 6.40
CA ARG A 11 12.13 -20.19 5.78
C ARG A 11 12.29 -18.79 6.36
N LYS A 12 13.53 -18.42 6.67
CA LYS A 12 13.88 -17.02 6.97
C LYS A 12 13.86 -16.21 5.69
N MET A 13 13.62 -14.91 5.85
CA MET A 13 13.86 -13.98 4.76
C MET A 13 15.32 -14.12 4.30
N GLN A 14 15.56 -14.14 3.00
CA GLN A 14 16.91 -14.30 2.48
C GLN A 14 17.81 -13.17 2.97
N PRO A 15 19.12 -13.45 3.21
CA PRO A 15 20.04 -12.44 3.74
C PRO A 15 20.04 -11.14 2.93
N PHE A 16 19.98 -11.23 1.60
CA PHE A 16 19.93 -10.05 0.74
C PHE A 16 18.72 -9.16 1.00
N TYR A 17 17.50 -9.71 0.93
CA TYR A 17 16.26 -8.96 1.18
C TYR A 17 16.17 -8.47 2.62
N TRP A 18 16.70 -9.24 3.58
CA TRP A 18 16.79 -8.84 4.97
C TRP A 18 17.69 -7.62 5.17
N ILE A 19 18.90 -7.64 4.57
CA ILE A 19 19.84 -6.52 4.61
C ILE A 19 19.23 -5.29 3.93
N LEU A 20 18.65 -5.45 2.74
CA LEU A 20 18.01 -4.35 2.00
C LEU A 20 16.87 -3.72 2.80
N THR A 21 15.99 -4.55 3.38
CA THR A 21 14.88 -4.05 4.22
C THR A 21 15.40 -3.29 5.42
N PHE A 22 16.44 -3.82 6.08
CA PHE A 22 17.08 -3.20 7.23
C PHE A 22 17.74 -1.86 6.87
N GLU A 23 18.47 -1.82 5.77
CA GLU A 23 19.13 -0.61 5.25
C GLU A 23 18.12 0.48 4.91
N MET A 24 17.05 0.13 4.19
CA MET A 24 15.97 1.07 3.86
C MET A 24 15.28 1.62 5.12
N MET A 25 15.09 0.78 6.15
CA MET A 25 14.54 1.22 7.43
C MET A 25 15.51 2.16 8.18
N ILE A 26 16.81 1.89 8.17
CA ILE A 26 17.82 2.76 8.77
C ILE A 26 17.87 4.11 8.05
N ILE A 27 17.91 4.12 6.72
CA ILE A 27 17.89 5.37 5.93
C ILE A 27 16.63 6.18 6.27
N GLY A 28 15.47 5.52 6.35
CA GLY A 28 14.23 6.16 6.78
C GLY A 28 14.32 6.75 8.20
N MET A 29 14.92 6.03 9.16
CA MET A 29 15.12 6.54 10.52
C MET A 29 16.10 7.71 10.57
N LEU A 30 17.17 7.69 9.76
CA LEU A 30 18.13 8.80 9.63
C LEU A 30 17.48 10.04 9.03
N LEU A 31 16.63 9.88 8.01
CA LEU A 31 15.81 10.97 7.47
C LEU A 31 14.87 11.53 8.55
N GLY A 32 14.28 10.66 9.38
CA GLY A 32 13.44 11.07 10.49
C GLY A 32 14.21 11.85 11.54
N LEU A 33 15.43 11.42 11.84
CA LEU A 33 16.33 12.12 12.75
C LEU A 33 16.75 13.48 12.18
N ALA A 34 17.05 13.56 10.88
CA ALA A 34 17.35 14.82 10.20
C ALA A 34 16.16 15.81 10.26
N LEU A 35 14.91 15.32 10.15
CA LEU A 35 13.71 16.16 10.31
C LEU A 35 13.49 16.63 11.75
N VAL A 36 14.06 15.95 12.75
CA VAL A 36 13.98 16.36 14.16
C VAL A 36 15.12 17.32 14.52
N VAL A 37 16.36 16.96 14.20
CA VAL A 37 17.57 17.69 14.58
C VAL A 37 17.82 18.87 13.65
N GLY A 38 17.53 18.73 12.35
CA GLY A 38 17.75 19.75 11.33
C GLY A 38 17.09 21.10 11.66
N PRO A 39 15.79 21.15 11.97
CA PRO A 39 15.12 22.39 12.40
C PRO A 39 15.78 23.06 13.61
N VAL A 40 16.24 22.28 14.58
CA VAL A 40 16.91 22.80 15.79
C VAL A 40 18.26 23.43 15.41
N ILE A 41 19.06 22.73 14.60
CA ILE A 41 20.35 23.25 14.11
C ILE A 41 20.13 24.54 13.30
N LEU A 42 19.18 24.53 12.36
CA LEU A 42 18.85 25.70 11.53
C LEU A 42 18.45 26.90 12.37
N LEU A 43 17.64 26.70 13.42
CA LEU A 43 17.23 27.77 14.31
C LEU A 43 18.39 28.30 15.16
N THR A 44 19.33 27.45 15.58
CA THR A 44 20.51 27.87 16.36
C THR A 44 21.52 28.64 15.52
N LEU A 45 21.71 28.25 14.26
CA LEU A 45 22.67 28.90 13.35
C LEU A 45 22.09 30.18 12.72
N TRP A 46 20.78 30.20 12.44
CA TRP A 46 20.09 31.32 11.80
C TRP A 46 18.76 31.62 12.50
N PRO A 47 18.78 32.27 13.69
CA PRO A 47 17.59 32.58 14.45
C PRO A 47 16.72 33.62 13.73
N SER A 48 15.81 33.14 12.89
CA SER A 48 14.86 33.93 12.11
C SER A 48 13.47 33.31 12.21
N GLY A 49 12.43 34.14 12.07
CA GLY A 49 11.04 33.66 12.09
C GLY A 49 10.75 32.62 11.01
N TRP A 50 11.45 32.68 9.87
CA TRP A 50 11.36 31.68 8.80
C TRP A 50 11.91 30.32 9.23
N MET A 51 13.01 30.28 9.96
CA MET A 51 13.56 29.02 10.50
C MET A 51 12.64 28.40 11.56
N ALA A 52 11.89 29.22 12.32
CA ALA A 52 10.91 28.69 13.28
C ALA A 52 9.79 27.86 12.62
N LEU A 53 9.44 28.12 11.35
CA LEU A 53 8.47 27.31 10.61
C LEU A 53 8.95 25.88 10.39
N THR A 54 10.27 25.64 10.31
CA THR A 54 10.84 24.30 10.14
C THR A 54 10.59 23.40 11.34
N LEU A 55 10.27 23.95 12.52
CA LEU A 55 9.92 23.18 13.72
C LEU A 55 8.67 22.31 13.52
N LEU A 56 7.79 22.66 12.57
CA LEU A 56 6.64 21.84 12.18
C LEU A 56 7.04 20.48 11.57
N ALA A 57 8.30 20.32 11.15
CA ALA A 57 8.83 19.04 10.68
C ALA A 57 9.15 18.07 11.83
N ILE A 58 9.32 18.55 13.06
CA ILE A 58 9.70 17.72 14.22
C ILE A 58 8.64 16.64 14.51
N PRO A 59 7.33 16.95 14.62
CA PRO A 59 6.31 15.92 14.82
C PRO A 59 6.31 14.85 13.72
N LEU A 60 6.55 15.25 12.46
CA LEU A 60 6.63 14.33 11.33
C LEU A 60 7.85 13.40 11.44
N GLY A 61 9.01 13.96 11.80
CA GLY A 61 10.23 13.18 12.03
C GLY A 61 10.07 12.17 13.17
N LEU A 62 9.52 12.59 14.32
CA LEU A 62 9.25 11.71 15.47
C LEU A 62 8.25 10.59 15.11
N TRP A 63 7.18 10.92 14.39
CA TRP A 63 6.21 9.93 13.92
C TRP A 63 6.87 8.90 12.99
N MET A 64 7.70 9.36 12.04
CA MET A 64 8.39 8.49 11.10
C MET A 64 9.36 7.54 11.81
N ILE A 65 10.19 8.03 12.73
CA ILE A 65 11.10 7.20 13.54
C ILE A 65 10.30 6.15 14.31
N ARG A 66 9.23 6.56 15.01
CA ARG A 66 8.39 5.65 15.80
C ARG A 66 7.74 4.57 14.94
N SER A 67 7.23 4.93 13.77
CA SER A 67 6.59 4.00 12.84
C SER A 67 7.58 2.98 12.30
N LEU A 68 8.74 3.44 11.82
CA LEU A 68 9.80 2.58 11.30
C LEU A 68 10.37 1.66 12.38
N TRP A 69 10.59 2.17 13.59
CA TRP A 69 11.05 1.37 14.72
C TRP A 69 10.09 0.23 15.07
N ARG A 70 8.78 0.52 15.12
CA ARG A 70 7.75 -0.50 15.35
C ARG A 70 7.73 -1.55 14.23
N SER A 71 7.77 -1.10 12.98
CA SER A 71 7.81 -2.01 11.83
C SER A 71 9.05 -2.90 11.85
N LEU A 72 10.22 -2.33 12.15
CA LEU A 72 11.47 -3.06 12.27
C LEU A 72 11.42 -4.10 13.39
N ALA A 73 10.92 -3.72 14.58
CA ALA A 73 10.77 -4.64 15.70
C ALA A 73 9.86 -5.82 15.35
N THR A 74 8.73 -5.57 14.67
CA THR A 74 7.82 -6.63 14.20
C THR A 74 8.50 -7.55 13.18
N ARG A 75 9.23 -7.02 12.20
CA ARG A 75 9.95 -7.83 11.20
C ARG A 75 11.08 -8.66 11.81
N ILE A 76 11.82 -8.09 12.77
CA ILE A 76 12.84 -8.83 13.52
C ILE A 76 12.20 -9.97 14.29
N TRP A 77 11.04 -9.73 14.89
CA TRP A 77 10.31 -10.76 15.62
C TRP A 77 9.89 -11.90 14.68
N HIS A 78 9.24 -11.61 13.55
CA HIS A 78 8.84 -12.62 12.56
C HIS A 78 10.03 -13.41 11.97
N ASN A 79 11.17 -12.77 11.72
CA ASN A 79 12.33 -13.46 11.14
C ASN A 79 13.13 -14.29 12.17
N ARG A 80 12.82 -14.14 13.47
CA ARG A 80 13.45 -14.91 14.56
C ARG A 80 12.56 -16.06 15.03
N HIS A 81 11.25 -15.83 15.13
CA HIS A 81 10.25 -16.76 15.62
C HIS A 81 9.58 -17.44 14.43
N ASN A 82 10.30 -18.44 13.91
CA ASN A 82 9.86 -19.23 12.78
C ASN A 82 9.23 -20.52 13.30
N ASP A 83 8.18 -20.96 12.63
CA ASP A 83 7.54 -22.22 12.97
C ASP A 83 8.50 -23.39 12.73
N TYR A 84 8.37 -24.41 13.58
CA TYR A 84 9.21 -25.60 13.55
C TYR A 84 8.35 -26.83 13.73
N PHE A 85 8.58 -27.82 12.87
CA PHE A 85 7.85 -29.08 12.88
C PHE A 85 8.83 -30.23 12.68
N ALA A 86 8.71 -31.29 13.47
CA ALA A 86 9.60 -32.44 13.40
C ALA A 86 8.81 -33.74 13.56
N ILE A 87 8.97 -34.65 12.61
CA ILE A 87 8.39 -35.99 12.65
C ILE A 87 9.42 -36.96 13.25
N TYR A 88 9.01 -37.66 14.29
CA TYR A 88 9.68 -38.82 14.88
C TYR A 88 8.88 -40.09 14.56
N GLU A 89 9.39 -41.26 14.95
CA GLU A 89 8.76 -42.56 14.65
C GLU A 89 7.26 -42.64 15.00
N ASP A 90 6.85 -42.09 16.15
CA ASP A 90 5.46 -42.18 16.64
C ASP A 90 4.84 -40.81 16.98
N VAL A 91 5.60 -39.72 16.84
CA VAL A 91 5.19 -38.40 17.35
C VAL A 91 5.60 -37.30 16.37
N LEU A 92 4.67 -36.40 16.09
CA LEU A 92 4.92 -35.10 15.49
C LEU A 92 5.12 -34.06 16.60
N ARG A 93 6.26 -33.38 16.63
CA ARG A 93 6.48 -32.22 17.50
C ARG A 93 6.34 -30.95 16.68
N TYR A 94 5.77 -29.93 17.30
CA TYR A 94 5.60 -28.64 16.67
C TYR A 94 5.86 -27.49 17.64
N THR A 95 6.24 -26.36 17.06
CA THR A 95 6.33 -25.06 17.71
C THR A 95 5.82 -24.05 16.70
N VAL A 96 4.63 -23.52 16.95
CA VAL A 96 3.96 -22.55 16.09
C VAL A 96 3.88 -21.23 16.85
N TRP A 97 4.18 -20.13 16.17
CA TRP A 97 4.13 -18.79 16.73
C TRP A 97 2.92 -18.04 16.18
N ASP A 98 2.00 -17.66 17.07
CA ASP A 98 0.90 -16.80 16.69
C ASP A 98 1.44 -15.39 16.40
N ARG A 99 1.24 -14.91 15.17
CA ARG A 99 1.77 -13.64 14.68
C ARG A 99 1.12 -12.42 15.32
N GLU A 100 -0.10 -12.55 15.81
CA GLU A 100 -0.86 -11.46 16.44
C GLU A 100 -0.58 -11.39 17.94
N THR A 101 -0.73 -12.51 18.65
CA THR A 101 -0.55 -12.57 20.11
C THR A 101 0.92 -12.67 20.52
N ARG A 102 1.79 -13.12 19.61
CA ARG A 102 3.21 -13.43 19.85
C ARG A 102 3.43 -14.55 20.87
N GLU A 103 2.41 -15.37 21.08
CA GLU A 103 2.48 -16.52 21.97
C GLU A 103 3.03 -17.74 21.23
N GLU A 104 3.81 -18.52 21.97
CA GLU A 104 4.34 -19.80 21.51
C GLU A 104 3.31 -20.90 21.79
N GLN A 105 2.95 -21.64 20.75
CA GLN A 105 2.17 -22.87 20.87
C GLN A 105 3.07 -24.04 20.52
N SER A 106 3.60 -24.71 21.54
CA SER A 106 4.40 -25.92 21.37
C SER A 106 3.67 -27.14 21.91
N GLY A 107 3.86 -28.27 21.21
CA GLY A 107 3.15 -29.50 21.53
C GLY A 107 3.72 -30.71 20.84
N SER A 108 3.13 -31.85 21.16
CA SER A 108 3.46 -33.13 20.56
C SER A 108 2.19 -33.93 20.31
N ILE A 109 2.00 -34.38 19.07
CA ILE A 109 0.86 -35.15 18.61
C ILE A 109 1.36 -36.56 18.32
N ARG A 110 0.74 -37.58 18.91
CA ARG A 110 1.04 -38.96 18.51
C ARG A 110 0.45 -39.20 17.13
N LEU A 111 1.18 -39.84 16.23
CA LEU A 111 0.71 -40.06 14.86
C LEU A 111 -0.59 -40.88 14.81
N LYS A 112 -0.84 -41.70 15.83
CA LYS A 112 -2.09 -42.46 16.02
C LYS A 112 -3.31 -41.61 16.37
N ASP A 113 -3.07 -40.42 16.94
CA ASP A 113 -4.14 -39.49 17.34
C ASP A 113 -4.56 -38.59 16.15
N ILE A 114 -3.84 -38.65 15.02
CA ILE A 114 -4.18 -37.97 13.77
C ILE A 114 -5.28 -38.78 13.06
N SER A 115 -6.42 -38.16 12.85
CA SER A 115 -7.57 -38.79 12.21
C SER A 115 -7.50 -38.69 10.69
N GLU A 116 -7.13 -37.52 10.16
CA GLU A 116 -7.19 -37.20 8.73
C GLU A 116 -6.10 -36.19 8.34
N MET A 117 -5.66 -36.23 7.08
CA MET A 117 -4.73 -35.26 6.51
C MET A 117 -5.29 -34.64 5.23
N TYR A 118 -5.04 -33.35 5.05
CA TYR A 118 -5.43 -32.60 3.87
C TYR A 118 -4.22 -31.97 3.20
N TYR A 119 -4.04 -32.20 1.91
CA TYR A 119 -3.07 -31.50 1.09
C TYR A 119 -3.76 -30.41 0.29
N GLY A 120 -3.25 -29.18 0.38
CA GLY A 120 -3.82 -28.02 -0.31
C GLY A 120 -2.76 -26.98 -0.64
N ARG A 121 -3.23 -25.73 -0.81
CA ARG A 121 -2.38 -24.56 -1.02
C ARG A 121 -2.70 -23.47 -0.02
N HIS A 122 -1.67 -22.74 0.41
CA HIS A 122 -1.83 -21.50 1.16
C HIS A 122 -1.22 -20.34 0.39
N VAL A 123 -1.73 -19.13 0.63
CA VAL A 123 -1.26 -17.91 -0.01
C VAL A 123 -0.03 -17.40 0.71
N MET A 124 1.10 -17.34 -0.01
CA MET A 124 2.32 -16.73 0.49
C MET A 124 2.54 -15.36 -0.16
N MET A 125 2.49 -14.32 0.66
CA MET A 125 2.80 -12.95 0.27
C MET A 125 4.31 -12.72 0.28
N TYR A 126 4.81 -12.01 -0.72
CA TYR A 126 6.22 -11.68 -0.91
C TYR A 126 7.13 -12.91 -0.97
N SER A 127 6.69 -13.98 -1.67
CA SER A 127 7.41 -15.27 -1.75
C SER A 127 8.86 -15.11 -2.25
N TYR A 128 9.12 -14.11 -3.10
CA TYR A 128 10.45 -13.74 -3.59
C TYR A 128 11.47 -13.49 -2.48
N ALA A 129 11.02 -13.04 -1.29
CA ALA A 129 11.89 -12.74 -0.17
C ALA A 129 12.31 -13.98 0.62
N TYR A 130 11.69 -15.14 0.35
CA TYR A 130 11.86 -16.38 1.10
C TYR A 130 12.33 -17.56 0.22
N LYS A 131 12.43 -17.34 -1.09
CA LYS A 131 12.94 -18.30 -2.08
C LYS A 131 14.14 -17.72 -2.81
N GLU A 132 15.08 -18.59 -3.19
CA GLU A 132 16.20 -18.20 -4.05
C GLU A 132 15.67 -17.72 -5.39
N THR A 133 15.83 -16.43 -5.63
CA THR A 133 15.41 -15.76 -6.85
C THR A 133 16.61 -15.07 -7.47
N SER A 134 16.82 -15.27 -8.77
CA SER A 134 17.85 -14.56 -9.51
C SER A 134 17.41 -13.11 -9.79
N PHE A 135 18.35 -12.16 -9.83
CA PHE A 135 18.05 -10.75 -10.13
C PHE A 135 17.33 -10.54 -11.48
N ARG A 136 17.42 -11.50 -12.41
CA ARG A 136 16.77 -11.46 -13.72
C ARG A 136 15.40 -12.12 -13.75
N GLU A 137 15.00 -12.81 -12.69
CA GLU A 137 13.72 -13.51 -12.62
C GLU A 137 12.64 -12.57 -12.12
N ARG A 138 11.52 -12.52 -12.85
CA ARG A 138 10.30 -11.87 -12.35
C ARG A 138 9.69 -12.79 -11.31
N ALA A 139 10.01 -12.55 -10.05
CA ALA A 139 9.39 -13.27 -8.96
C ALA A 139 7.99 -12.70 -8.67
N PRO A 140 6.95 -13.55 -8.59
CA PRO A 140 5.60 -13.08 -8.29
C PRO A 140 5.53 -12.49 -6.88
N GLN A 141 4.67 -11.49 -6.68
CA GLN A 141 4.44 -10.92 -5.34
C GLN A 141 3.60 -11.85 -4.46
N VAL A 142 2.81 -12.73 -5.07
CA VAL A 142 1.92 -13.68 -4.41
C VAL A 142 2.11 -15.04 -5.07
N GLU A 143 2.33 -16.08 -4.29
CA GLU A 143 2.50 -17.44 -4.78
C GLU A 143 1.72 -18.41 -3.89
N LEU A 144 1.19 -19.47 -4.49
CA LEU A 144 0.52 -20.54 -3.77
C LEU A 144 1.53 -21.61 -3.39
N TRP A 145 1.72 -21.80 -2.09
CA TRP A 145 2.66 -22.76 -1.54
C TRP A 145 1.92 -23.99 -1.00
N PRO A 146 2.51 -25.19 -1.10
CA PRO A 146 1.89 -26.39 -0.54
C PRO A 146 1.67 -26.26 0.98
N VAL A 147 0.61 -26.88 1.47
CA VAL A 147 0.32 -26.99 2.89
C VAL A 147 -0.26 -28.36 3.18
N ILE A 148 0.10 -28.93 4.33
CA ILE A 148 -0.49 -30.16 4.86
C ILE A 148 -1.23 -29.80 6.14
N HIS A 149 -2.54 -29.94 6.16
CA HIS A 149 -3.33 -29.83 7.38
C HIS A 149 -3.49 -31.20 8.03
N LEU A 150 -3.22 -31.30 9.31
CA LEU A 150 -3.35 -32.52 10.10
C LEU A 150 -4.45 -32.31 11.12
N ILE A 151 -5.51 -33.11 11.05
CA ILE A 151 -6.59 -33.11 12.03
C ILE A 151 -6.29 -34.17 13.08
N TYR A 152 -6.32 -33.79 14.34
CA TYR A 152 -6.00 -34.67 15.46
C TYR A 152 -6.94 -34.47 16.63
N ASN A 153 -7.12 -35.54 17.41
CA ASN A 153 -7.95 -35.51 18.62
C ASN A 153 -7.11 -35.10 19.83
N SER A 154 -7.49 -34.02 20.51
CA SER A 154 -6.81 -33.56 21.72
C SER A 154 -7.78 -33.02 22.75
N GLY A 155 -7.83 -33.63 23.93
CA GLY A 155 -8.58 -33.09 25.08
C GLY A 155 -10.10 -33.11 24.91
N GLY A 156 -10.65 -34.01 24.10
CA GLY A 156 -12.09 -34.16 23.87
C GLY A 156 -12.65 -33.34 22.71
N GLY A 157 -11.81 -32.59 22.00
CA GLY A 157 -12.15 -31.89 20.76
C GLY A 157 -11.17 -32.22 19.63
N GLU A 158 -11.60 -31.96 18.40
CA GLU A 158 -10.74 -32.02 17.22
C GLU A 158 -9.97 -30.70 17.09
N LYS A 159 -8.70 -30.81 16.73
CA LYS A 159 -7.84 -29.67 16.45
C LYS A 159 -7.15 -29.87 15.11
N MET A 160 -6.77 -28.77 14.50
CA MET A 160 -6.00 -28.76 13.26
C MET A 160 -4.62 -28.16 13.52
N ILE A 161 -3.62 -28.66 12.80
CA ILE A 161 -2.34 -27.99 12.66
C ILE A 161 -1.94 -27.98 11.19
N SER A 162 -1.55 -26.82 10.67
CA SER A 162 -1.09 -26.71 9.28
C SER A 162 0.43 -26.68 9.24
N VAL A 163 1.01 -27.47 8.35
CA VAL A 163 2.43 -27.46 8.04
C VAL A 163 2.58 -26.74 6.71
N PRO A 164 2.86 -25.42 6.70
CA PRO A 164 3.15 -24.70 5.46
C PRO A 164 4.49 -25.18 4.91
N LEU A 165 4.57 -25.43 3.62
CA LEU A 165 5.76 -25.97 2.97
C LEU A 165 6.13 -25.07 1.80
N ALA A 166 7.43 -24.84 1.57
CA ALA A 166 7.85 -23.91 0.51
C ALA A 166 7.83 -24.59 -0.87
N GLU A 167 8.06 -25.90 -0.91
CA GLU A 167 8.20 -26.66 -2.13
C GLU A 167 7.42 -27.98 -2.06
N THR A 168 6.89 -28.41 -3.21
CA THR A 168 6.22 -29.71 -3.35
C THR A 168 7.12 -30.88 -2.94
N ARG A 169 8.44 -30.78 -3.15
CA ARG A 169 9.38 -31.83 -2.75
C ARG A 169 9.34 -32.05 -1.23
N GLU A 170 9.29 -30.97 -0.45
CA GLU A 170 9.18 -31.03 1.01
C GLU A 170 7.86 -31.73 1.39
N ALA A 171 6.74 -31.40 0.72
CA ALA A 171 5.46 -32.08 0.95
C ALA A 171 5.50 -33.57 0.66
N ASN A 172 6.18 -33.98 -0.42
CA ASN A 172 6.36 -35.39 -0.73
C ASN A 172 7.17 -36.13 0.33
N GLU A 173 8.19 -35.50 0.93
CA GLU A 173 8.98 -36.09 2.01
C GLU A 173 8.17 -36.26 3.30
N TRP A 174 7.34 -35.27 3.64
CA TRP A 174 6.38 -35.35 4.74
C TRP A 174 5.37 -36.48 4.53
N LEU A 175 4.70 -36.50 3.38
CA LEU A 175 3.69 -37.52 3.06
C LEU A 175 4.28 -38.92 2.97
N LYS A 176 5.51 -39.07 2.47
CA LYS A 176 6.21 -40.37 2.46
C LYS A 176 6.41 -40.93 3.86
N THR A 177 6.59 -40.06 4.85
CA THR A 177 6.77 -40.44 6.25
C THR A 177 5.43 -40.75 6.92
N LEU A 178 4.37 -40.01 6.59
CA LEU A 178 3.05 -40.16 7.21
C LEU A 178 2.18 -41.26 6.59
N ALA A 179 2.26 -41.48 5.29
CA ALA A 179 1.42 -42.45 4.56
C ALA A 179 1.50 -43.91 5.10
N PRO A 180 2.67 -44.45 5.53
CA PRO A 180 2.76 -45.79 6.09
C PRO A 180 1.92 -46.01 7.36
N HIS A 181 1.54 -44.95 8.08
CA HIS A 181 0.71 -45.03 9.27
C HIS A 181 -0.79 -45.23 8.96
N GLY A 182 -1.18 -45.29 7.68
CA GLY A 182 -2.55 -45.55 7.25
C GLY A 182 -3.51 -44.39 7.52
N ILE A 183 -2.99 -43.18 7.71
CA ILE A 183 -3.79 -41.98 7.93
C ILE A 183 -4.44 -41.58 6.59
N PRO A 184 -5.78 -41.41 6.52
CA PRO A 184 -6.47 -40.97 5.32
C PRO A 184 -5.93 -39.64 4.79
N LEU A 185 -5.67 -39.59 3.48
CA LEU A 185 -5.19 -38.39 2.79
C LEU A 185 -6.27 -37.87 1.84
N TRP A 186 -6.56 -36.58 1.97
CA TRP A 186 -7.50 -35.84 1.15
C TRP A 186 -6.78 -34.69 0.46
N LEU A 187 -7.27 -34.31 -0.71
CA LEU A 187 -6.87 -33.12 -1.45
C LEU A 187 -7.91 -32.04 -1.18
N SER A 188 -7.50 -30.79 -1.00
CA SER A 188 -8.41 -29.66 -0.81
C SER A 188 -8.17 -28.55 -1.83
N SER A 189 -9.25 -27.99 -2.38
CA SER A 189 -9.23 -26.79 -3.22
C SER A 189 -9.28 -25.49 -2.43
N VAL A 190 -9.56 -25.56 -1.12
CA VAL A 190 -9.76 -24.38 -0.28
C VAL A 190 -8.43 -23.86 0.26
N VAL A 191 -8.26 -22.55 0.22
CA VAL A 191 -7.17 -21.85 0.89
C VAL A 191 -7.61 -21.48 2.30
N VAL A 192 -7.09 -22.20 3.29
CA VAL A 192 -7.33 -21.90 4.71
C VAL A 192 -6.42 -20.77 5.16
N VAL A 193 -7.00 -19.71 5.73
CA VAL A 193 -6.26 -18.54 6.24
C VAL A 193 -6.04 -18.64 7.76
N ASP A 194 -7.06 -19.09 8.49
CA ASP A 194 -7.03 -19.20 9.96
C ASP A 194 -7.20 -20.66 10.41
N GLU A 195 -6.44 -21.08 11.42
CA GLU A 195 -6.45 -22.44 11.96
C GLU A 195 -7.51 -22.64 13.05
N ASP A 196 -8.75 -22.24 12.78
CA ASP A 196 -9.85 -22.39 13.73
C ASP A 196 -10.63 -23.70 13.55
N GLU A 197 -11.54 -24.00 14.49
CA GLU A 197 -12.42 -25.18 14.39
C GLU A 197 -13.32 -25.09 13.15
N ALA A 198 -13.67 -23.88 12.69
CA ALA A 198 -14.48 -23.68 11.48
C ALA A 198 -13.76 -24.19 10.22
N ALA A 199 -12.44 -24.00 10.13
CA ALA A 199 -11.63 -24.48 9.02
C ALA A 199 -11.70 -26.01 8.86
N ILE A 200 -11.82 -26.77 9.95
CA ILE A 200 -11.99 -28.23 9.91
C ILE A 200 -13.27 -28.62 9.17
N TYR A 201 -14.37 -27.90 9.42
CA TYR A 201 -15.65 -28.16 8.76
C TYR A 201 -15.56 -27.87 7.26
N VAL A 202 -14.96 -26.74 6.89
CA VAL A 202 -14.79 -26.34 5.48
C VAL A 202 -13.94 -27.35 4.70
N LEU A 203 -12.86 -27.87 5.29
CA LEU A 203 -12.04 -28.91 4.67
C LEU A 203 -12.78 -30.24 4.47
N ARG A 204 -13.75 -30.55 5.34
CA ARG A 204 -14.54 -31.80 5.27
C ARG A 204 -15.71 -31.75 4.31
N GLU A 205 -16.09 -30.58 3.82
CA GLU A 205 -17.14 -30.46 2.81
C GLU A 205 -16.79 -31.27 1.55
N GLU A 206 -17.73 -32.11 1.11
CA GLU A 206 -17.50 -33.02 -0.02
C GLU A 206 -17.19 -32.29 -1.32
N GLU A 207 -17.77 -31.10 -1.52
CA GLU A 207 -17.53 -30.26 -2.69
C GLU A 207 -16.06 -29.82 -2.80
N ASN A 208 -15.36 -29.73 -1.65
CA ASN A 208 -14.03 -29.16 -1.53
C ASN A 208 -12.92 -30.22 -1.41
N ARG A 209 -13.25 -31.51 -1.33
CA ARG A 209 -12.28 -32.59 -1.07
C ARG A 209 -12.27 -33.71 -2.10
N GLY A 210 -11.09 -34.29 -2.30
CA GLY A 210 -10.90 -35.52 -3.09
C GLY A 210 -10.05 -36.53 -2.35
N ALA A 211 -10.48 -37.79 -2.27
CA ALA A 211 -9.65 -38.85 -1.69
C ALA A 211 -8.39 -39.06 -2.53
N ALA A 212 -7.23 -39.20 -1.88
CA ALA A 212 -5.98 -39.46 -2.58
C ALA A 212 -5.16 -40.56 -1.88
N VAL A 213 -4.39 -41.28 -2.69
CA VAL A 213 -3.37 -42.21 -2.22
C VAL A 213 -2.02 -41.62 -2.61
N PHE A 214 -1.10 -41.56 -1.64
CA PHE A 214 0.22 -41.00 -1.90
C PHE A 214 1.10 -41.98 -2.69
N GLU A 215 1.40 -41.65 -3.95
CA GLU A 215 2.27 -42.43 -4.85
C GLU A 215 3.60 -41.71 -5.14
N ASN A 216 4.40 -41.42 -4.10
CA ASN A 216 5.68 -40.70 -4.14
C ASN A 216 5.64 -39.23 -4.59
N ASN A 217 4.63 -38.81 -5.36
CA ASN A 217 4.47 -37.44 -5.79
C ASN A 217 3.00 -37.00 -5.74
N ILE A 218 2.67 -36.16 -4.76
CA ILE A 218 1.30 -35.71 -4.51
C ILE A 218 0.73 -34.86 -5.65
N GLU A 219 1.57 -34.15 -6.42
CA GLU A 219 1.09 -33.33 -7.55
C GLU A 219 0.45 -34.14 -8.66
N ARG A 220 0.80 -35.43 -8.77
CA ARG A 220 0.18 -36.32 -9.76
C ARG A 220 -1.31 -36.52 -9.48
N ALA A 221 -1.70 -36.49 -8.21
CA ALA A 221 -3.10 -36.56 -7.79
C ALA A 221 -3.71 -35.16 -7.66
N PHE A 222 -2.95 -34.20 -7.13
CA PHE A 222 -3.44 -32.85 -6.84
C PHE A 222 -3.74 -32.02 -8.09
N ARG A 223 -2.86 -32.04 -9.09
CA ARG A 223 -3.03 -31.19 -10.27
C ARG A 223 -4.30 -31.55 -11.06
N PRO A 224 -4.58 -32.83 -11.39
CA PRO A 224 -5.84 -33.21 -12.04
C PRO A 224 -7.06 -32.89 -11.19
N PHE A 225 -6.96 -33.01 -9.86
CA PHE A 225 -8.05 -32.67 -8.95
C PHE A 225 -8.41 -31.18 -9.03
N ILE A 226 -7.42 -30.28 -8.95
CA ILE A 226 -7.64 -28.84 -9.08
C ILE A 226 -8.11 -28.46 -10.48
N GLU A 227 -7.50 -29.00 -11.54
CA GLU A 227 -7.92 -28.74 -12.92
C GLU A 227 -9.39 -29.13 -13.13
N LYS A 228 -9.81 -30.29 -12.60
CA LYS A 228 -11.22 -30.71 -12.63
C LYS A 228 -12.12 -29.77 -11.84
N LYS A 229 -11.69 -29.29 -10.67
CA LYS A 229 -12.47 -28.34 -9.86
C LYS A 229 -12.67 -27.00 -10.55
N VAL A 230 -11.61 -26.49 -11.17
CA VAL A 230 -11.67 -25.26 -11.97
C VAL A 230 -12.60 -25.46 -13.18
N GLU A 231 -12.52 -26.60 -13.85
CA GLU A 231 -13.42 -26.91 -14.98
C GLU A 231 -14.89 -27.09 -14.53
N GLU A 232 -15.14 -27.74 -13.38
CA GLU A 232 -16.47 -27.84 -12.77
C GLU A 232 -17.05 -26.46 -12.43
N GLU A 233 -16.23 -25.55 -11.90
CA GLU A 233 -16.63 -24.16 -11.62
C GLU A 233 -16.85 -23.34 -12.91
N GLU A 234 -16.01 -23.49 -13.93
CA GLU A 234 -16.18 -22.79 -15.21
C GLU A 234 -17.41 -23.26 -15.99
N GLN A 235 -17.77 -24.55 -15.87
CA GLN A 235 -18.94 -25.13 -16.54
C GLN A 235 -20.25 -24.93 -15.74
N ARG A 236 -20.15 -24.66 -14.43
CA ARG A 236 -21.30 -24.31 -13.60
C ARG A 236 -21.86 -22.98 -14.09
N ALA A 237 -23.09 -23.01 -14.63
CA ALA A 237 -23.83 -21.79 -14.86
C ALA A 237 -24.01 -21.11 -13.50
N PRO A 238 -23.49 -19.89 -13.30
CA PRO A 238 -23.57 -19.22 -12.01
C PRO A 238 -25.05 -19.08 -11.63
N GLY A 239 -25.37 -19.40 -10.38
CA GLY A 239 -26.74 -19.30 -9.88
C GLY A 239 -27.24 -17.84 -9.96
N PRO A 240 -28.56 -17.59 -9.95
CA PRO A 240 -29.09 -16.22 -9.95
C PRO A 240 -28.57 -15.39 -8.76
N GLU A 241 -28.39 -16.01 -7.58
CA GLU A 241 -27.81 -15.34 -6.40
C GLU A 241 -26.30 -15.06 -6.55
N GLU A 242 -25.54 -15.96 -7.16
CA GLU A 242 -24.12 -15.77 -7.45
C GLU A 242 -23.90 -14.71 -8.53
N LEU A 243 -24.75 -14.68 -9.56
CA LEU A 243 -24.78 -13.62 -10.58
C LEU A 243 -25.08 -12.27 -9.95
N GLU A 244 -26.07 -12.19 -9.05
CA GLU A 244 -26.35 -10.96 -8.31
C GLU A 244 -25.19 -10.53 -7.41
N ALA A 245 -24.52 -11.49 -6.75
CA ALA A 245 -23.35 -11.22 -5.92
C ALA A 245 -22.15 -10.75 -6.76
N LEU A 246 -21.89 -11.40 -7.90
CA LEU A 246 -20.84 -11.05 -8.84
C LEU A 246 -21.11 -9.68 -9.48
N ASP A 247 -22.35 -9.42 -9.89
CA ASP A 247 -22.77 -8.11 -10.40
C ASP A 247 -22.65 -7.03 -9.32
N ALA A 248 -22.99 -7.35 -8.06
CA ALA A 248 -22.80 -6.45 -6.93
C ALA A 248 -21.31 -6.19 -6.67
N GLU A 249 -20.45 -7.20 -6.82
CA GLU A 249 -19.01 -7.08 -6.65
C GLU A 249 -18.37 -6.30 -7.81
N ILE A 250 -18.75 -6.58 -9.05
CA ILE A 250 -18.35 -5.80 -10.23
C ILE A 250 -18.79 -4.35 -10.05
N ARG A 251 -20.05 -4.09 -9.65
CA ARG A 251 -20.51 -2.73 -9.35
C ARG A 251 -19.71 -2.09 -8.23
N ARG A 252 -19.34 -2.82 -7.18
CA ARG A 252 -18.46 -2.30 -6.12
C ARG A 252 -17.08 -1.97 -6.66
N ILE A 253 -16.49 -2.80 -7.51
CA ILE A 253 -15.19 -2.55 -8.14
C ILE A 253 -15.29 -1.34 -9.06
N GLU A 254 -16.30 -1.27 -9.93
CA GLU A 254 -16.56 -0.12 -10.80
C GLU A 254 -16.84 1.14 -10.01
N GLU A 255 -17.58 1.07 -8.90
CA GLU A 255 -17.78 2.19 -7.99
C GLU A 255 -16.49 2.58 -7.29
N GLN A 256 -15.64 1.63 -6.89
CA GLN A 256 -14.33 1.90 -6.31
C GLN A 256 -13.39 2.53 -7.34
N GLU A 257 -13.36 2.04 -8.57
CA GLU A 257 -12.60 2.60 -9.68
C GLU A 257 -13.13 3.97 -10.08
N ALA A 258 -14.44 4.16 -10.16
CA ALA A 258 -15.06 5.47 -10.38
C ALA A 258 -14.78 6.41 -9.22
N GLN A 259 -14.77 5.93 -7.97
CA GLN A 259 -14.34 6.70 -6.81
C GLN A 259 -12.84 7.01 -6.87
N GLN A 260 -11.99 6.10 -7.35
CA GLN A 260 -10.55 6.30 -7.54
C GLN A 260 -10.26 7.29 -8.68
N ALA A 261 -10.95 7.18 -9.80
CA ALA A 261 -10.93 8.14 -10.90
C ALA A 261 -11.47 9.50 -10.45
N GLN A 262 -12.52 9.53 -9.64
CA GLN A 262 -12.97 10.75 -8.95
C GLN A 262 -11.95 11.22 -7.90
N LYS A 263 -11.11 10.35 -7.34
CA LYS A 263 -9.98 10.70 -6.44
C LYS A 263 -8.76 11.20 -7.18
N ALA A 264 -8.63 10.98 -8.49
CA ALA A 264 -7.58 11.55 -9.30
C ALA A 264 -7.66 13.08 -9.27
N VAL A 265 -6.66 13.69 -8.62
CA VAL A 265 -6.60 15.14 -8.39
C VAL A 265 -6.57 15.90 -9.72
N PHE A 266 -5.87 15.37 -10.72
CA PHE A 266 -5.67 16.01 -12.02
C PHE A 266 -6.91 15.99 -12.92
N ALA A 267 -7.72 14.91 -12.88
CA ALA A 267 -8.94 14.81 -13.69
C ALA A 267 -10.00 15.86 -13.28
N ASN A 268 -9.98 16.29 -12.01
CA ASN A 268 -10.93 17.24 -11.45
C ASN A 268 -10.60 18.72 -11.75
N VAL A 269 -9.40 19.02 -12.26
CA VAL A 269 -8.99 20.40 -12.62
C VAL A 269 -9.77 20.90 -13.85
N GLY A 270 -9.96 20.02 -14.83
CA GLY A 270 -10.60 20.35 -16.12
C GLY A 270 -9.73 21.28 -16.99
N PRO A 271 -10.06 21.44 -18.29
CA PRO A 271 -9.24 22.22 -19.23
C PRO A 271 -9.15 23.70 -18.85
N LEU A 272 -10.25 24.28 -18.33
CA LEU A 272 -10.28 25.69 -17.91
C LEU A 272 -9.37 25.97 -16.71
N GLY A 273 -9.22 25.01 -15.78
CA GLY A 273 -8.30 25.15 -14.66
C GLY A 273 -6.84 25.21 -15.13
N TRP A 274 -6.49 24.41 -16.14
CA TRP A 274 -5.15 24.44 -16.75
C TRP A 274 -4.87 25.74 -17.52
N MET A 275 -5.88 26.34 -18.15
CA MET A 275 -5.72 27.63 -18.85
C MET A 275 -5.30 28.77 -17.92
N VAL A 276 -5.54 28.66 -16.61
CA VAL A 276 -5.08 29.67 -15.64
C VAL A 276 -3.57 29.82 -15.64
N PHE A 277 -2.82 28.73 -15.78
CA PHE A 277 -1.36 28.78 -15.82
C PHE A 277 -0.84 29.40 -17.12
N VAL A 278 -1.54 29.14 -18.24
CA VAL A 278 -1.24 29.81 -19.52
C VAL A 278 -1.50 31.31 -19.40
N LEU A 279 -2.64 31.70 -18.84
CA LEU A 279 -2.98 33.11 -18.60
C LEU A 279 -1.97 33.78 -17.66
N GLN A 280 -1.57 33.10 -16.59
CA GLN A 280 -0.53 33.57 -15.67
C GLN A 280 0.79 33.79 -16.40
N PHE A 281 1.20 32.86 -17.28
CA PHE A 281 2.42 33.00 -18.08
C PHE A 281 2.39 34.30 -18.89
N PHE A 282 1.32 34.55 -19.64
CA PHE A 282 1.17 35.76 -20.45
C PHE A 282 1.16 37.04 -19.61
N LEU A 283 0.43 37.05 -18.49
CA LEU A 283 0.38 38.21 -17.60
C LEU A 283 1.73 38.50 -16.95
N SER A 284 2.44 37.45 -16.53
CA SER A 284 3.78 37.58 -15.94
C SER A 284 4.76 38.13 -16.98
N TRP A 285 4.71 37.63 -18.22
CA TRP A 285 5.52 38.16 -19.32
C TRP A 285 5.22 39.63 -19.62
N LEU A 286 3.93 40.02 -19.64
CA LEU A 286 3.53 41.41 -19.80
C LEU A 286 4.07 42.29 -18.66
N ILE A 287 3.98 41.84 -17.41
CA ILE A 287 4.51 42.56 -16.24
C ILE A 287 6.02 42.77 -16.40
N MET A 288 6.77 41.73 -16.77
CA MET A 288 8.21 41.83 -17.03
C MET A 288 8.53 42.89 -18.09
N ASN A 289 7.80 42.89 -19.22
CA ASN A 289 7.99 43.87 -20.29
C ASN A 289 7.66 45.31 -19.85
N GLN A 290 6.62 45.49 -19.02
CA GLN A 290 6.29 46.82 -18.47
C GLN A 290 7.32 47.30 -17.45
N ALA A 291 7.94 46.40 -16.69
CA ALA A 291 9.04 46.71 -15.77
C ALA A 291 10.28 47.18 -16.55
N VAL A 292 10.64 46.50 -17.64
CA VAL A 292 11.72 46.94 -18.56
C VAL A 292 11.44 48.31 -19.16
N ALA A 293 10.18 48.57 -19.52
CA ALA A 293 9.75 49.87 -20.03
C ALA A 293 9.73 50.98 -18.96
N GLY A 294 10.10 50.69 -17.71
CA GLY A 294 10.15 51.65 -16.61
C GLY A 294 8.78 52.12 -16.11
N ARG A 295 7.70 51.40 -16.48
CA ARG A 295 6.33 51.75 -16.08
C ARG A 295 5.91 51.10 -14.77
N ILE A 296 6.61 50.03 -14.39
CA ILE A 296 6.39 49.30 -13.15
C ILE A 296 7.72 49.28 -12.40
N ASP A 297 7.66 49.54 -11.10
CA ASP A 297 8.78 49.38 -10.19
C ASP A 297 9.17 47.88 -10.11
N PRO A 298 10.37 47.49 -10.59
CA PRO A 298 10.78 46.09 -10.66
C PRO A 298 11.01 45.46 -9.27
N ASP A 299 11.27 46.28 -8.24
CA ASP A 299 11.49 45.82 -6.87
C ASP A 299 10.18 45.74 -6.06
N GLY A 300 9.07 46.14 -6.65
CA GLY A 300 7.75 46.15 -6.02
C GLY A 300 7.16 44.76 -5.82
N VAL A 301 6.93 44.37 -4.55
CA VAL A 301 6.38 43.05 -4.19
C VAL A 301 4.85 42.94 -4.41
N ILE A 302 4.15 44.07 -4.49
CA ILE A 302 2.68 44.12 -4.52
C ILE A 302 2.12 43.42 -5.77
N ILE A 303 2.72 43.66 -6.94
CA ILE A 303 2.23 43.13 -8.21
C ILE A 303 2.38 41.59 -8.28
N PRO A 304 3.56 41.01 -7.97
CA PRO A 304 3.70 39.57 -7.82
C PRO A 304 2.69 38.95 -6.84
N VAL A 305 2.48 39.54 -5.66
CA VAL A 305 1.51 39.05 -4.66
C VAL A 305 0.09 39.03 -5.23
N LEU A 306 -0.35 40.14 -5.81
CA LEU A 306 -1.70 40.25 -6.38
C LEU A 306 -1.91 39.26 -7.52
N LEU A 307 -0.93 39.10 -8.39
CA LEU A 307 -0.98 38.13 -9.48
C LEU A 307 -1.18 36.71 -8.94
N MET A 308 -0.40 36.31 -7.94
CA MET A 308 -0.51 34.98 -7.32
C MET A 308 -1.87 34.77 -6.66
N LEU A 309 -2.38 35.75 -5.92
CA LEU A 309 -3.69 35.66 -5.25
C LEU A 309 -4.84 35.55 -6.26
N VAL A 310 -4.84 36.37 -7.30
CA VAL A 310 -5.87 36.38 -8.34
C VAL A 310 -5.86 35.09 -9.15
N MET A 311 -4.68 34.62 -9.58
CA MET A 311 -4.57 33.37 -10.33
C MET A 311 -4.95 32.16 -9.47
N SER A 312 -4.53 32.12 -8.21
CA SER A 312 -4.93 31.06 -7.26
C SER A 312 -6.45 31.04 -7.07
N PHE A 313 -7.06 32.21 -6.88
CA PHE A 313 -8.51 32.32 -6.75
C PHE A 313 -9.23 31.82 -8.01
N LEU A 314 -8.77 32.27 -9.18
CA LEU A 314 -9.34 31.87 -10.47
C LEU A 314 -9.23 30.36 -10.68
N PHE A 315 -8.07 29.76 -10.38
CA PHE A 315 -7.85 28.32 -10.45
C PHE A 315 -8.85 27.57 -9.56
N PHE A 316 -8.93 27.89 -8.27
CA PHE A 316 -9.86 27.22 -7.36
C PHE A 316 -11.33 27.46 -7.71
N PHE A 317 -11.64 28.60 -8.33
CA PHE A 317 -12.97 28.91 -8.83
C PHE A 317 -13.35 28.12 -10.09
N LEU A 318 -12.39 27.64 -10.88
CA LEU A 318 -12.62 26.89 -12.12
C LEU A 318 -12.55 25.36 -11.96
N VAL A 319 -11.77 24.84 -11.01
CA VAL A 319 -11.64 23.39 -10.71
C VAL A 319 -13.00 22.75 -10.46
N LYS A 320 -13.40 21.66 -11.11
CA LYS A 320 -14.78 21.11 -10.96
C LYS A 320 -15.11 20.71 -9.51
N ARG A 321 -14.18 20.05 -8.81
CA ARG A 321 -14.38 19.58 -7.43
C ARG A 321 -13.18 19.93 -6.56
N LEU A 322 -13.33 20.99 -5.76
CA LEU A 322 -12.24 21.54 -4.96
C LEU A 322 -11.88 20.58 -3.81
N ARG A 323 -10.61 20.16 -3.73
CA ARG A 323 -10.06 19.30 -2.69
C ARG A 323 -8.70 19.82 -2.22
N TRP A 324 -8.28 19.48 -1.01
CA TRP A 324 -7.01 19.95 -0.46
C TRP A 324 -5.78 19.68 -1.36
N PRO A 325 -5.65 18.56 -2.11
CA PRO A 325 -4.47 18.35 -2.95
C PRO A 325 -4.36 19.34 -4.12
N HIS A 326 -5.46 20.01 -4.49
CA HIS A 326 -5.42 21.05 -5.51
C HIS A 326 -4.63 22.28 -5.05
N LEU A 327 -4.40 22.46 -3.74
CA LEU A 327 -3.47 23.46 -3.22
C LEU A 327 -2.06 23.19 -3.75
N LEU A 328 -1.63 21.93 -3.73
CA LEU A 328 -0.32 21.50 -4.23
C LEU A 328 -0.23 21.63 -5.75
N VAL A 329 -1.29 21.26 -6.47
CA VAL A 329 -1.33 21.41 -7.94
C VAL A 329 -1.30 22.89 -8.35
N CYS A 330 -2.07 23.75 -7.67
CA CYS A 330 -2.06 25.18 -7.91
C CYS A 330 -0.68 25.77 -7.63
N TRP A 331 -0.12 25.49 -6.44
CA TRP A 331 1.21 25.95 -6.07
C TRP A 331 2.29 25.49 -7.05
N GLY A 332 2.34 24.19 -7.35
CA GLY A 332 3.29 23.62 -8.29
C GLY A 332 3.15 24.21 -9.69
N GLY A 333 1.92 24.41 -10.17
CA GLY A 333 1.67 25.05 -11.46
C GLY A 333 2.13 26.51 -11.48
N LEU A 334 1.78 27.31 -10.46
CA LEU A 334 2.22 28.70 -10.35
C LEU A 334 3.75 28.80 -10.35
N PHE A 335 4.43 27.96 -9.56
CA PHE A 335 5.89 27.91 -9.45
C PHE A 335 6.54 27.51 -10.77
N VAL A 336 6.10 26.41 -11.39
CA VAL A 336 6.64 25.94 -12.68
C VAL A 336 6.46 26.99 -13.77
N THR A 337 5.31 27.66 -13.82
CA THR A 337 5.08 28.73 -14.80
C THR A 337 6.06 29.89 -14.65
N GLN A 338 6.35 30.33 -13.42
CA GLN A 338 7.33 31.41 -13.20
C GLN A 338 8.75 30.95 -13.50
N LEU A 339 9.10 29.72 -13.11
CA LEU A 339 10.42 29.14 -13.39
C LEU A 339 10.67 29.06 -14.90
N VAL A 340 9.70 28.60 -15.68
CA VAL A 340 9.81 28.52 -17.14
C VAL A 340 9.91 29.91 -17.75
N LEU A 341 9.13 30.88 -17.27
CA LEU A 341 9.20 32.25 -17.77
C LEU A 341 10.57 32.88 -17.50
N ASP A 342 11.11 32.71 -16.30
CA ASP A 342 12.44 33.21 -15.93
C ASP A 342 13.55 32.54 -16.77
N MET A 343 13.43 31.25 -17.07
CA MET A 343 14.36 30.59 -18.00
C MET A 343 14.32 31.15 -19.43
N ILE A 344 13.15 31.62 -19.88
CA ILE A 344 12.97 32.16 -21.25
C ILE A 344 13.35 33.64 -21.33
N ALA A 345 12.94 34.43 -20.34
CA ALA A 345 12.97 35.89 -20.37
C ALA A 345 13.91 36.52 -19.33
N GLY A 346 14.44 35.73 -18.39
CA GLY A 346 15.34 36.19 -17.34
C GLY A 346 16.67 36.68 -17.92
N SER A 347 17.23 37.71 -17.29
CA SER A 347 18.56 38.22 -17.65
C SER A 347 19.62 37.61 -16.74
N SER A 348 20.76 37.24 -17.30
CA SER A 348 21.95 36.85 -16.52
C SER A 348 22.66 38.05 -15.86
N GLU A 349 22.29 39.29 -16.20
CA GLU A 349 22.86 40.50 -15.61
C GLU A 349 22.18 40.83 -14.27
N GLU A 350 22.94 40.70 -13.18
CA GLU A 350 22.52 41.10 -11.84
C GLU A 350 22.24 42.62 -11.79
N GLY A 351 21.07 42.99 -11.28
CA GLY A 351 20.64 44.39 -11.16
C GLY A 351 19.81 44.92 -12.34
N SER A 352 19.55 44.11 -13.37
CA SER A 352 18.59 44.50 -14.41
C SER A 352 17.15 44.46 -13.88
N ALA A 353 16.26 45.28 -14.47
CA ALA A 353 14.84 45.28 -14.12
C ALA A 353 14.18 43.89 -14.33
N LEU A 354 14.65 43.11 -15.32
CA LEU A 354 14.18 41.74 -15.57
C LEU A 354 14.59 40.78 -14.46
N TYR A 355 15.83 40.91 -13.99
CA TYR A 355 16.36 40.09 -12.89
C TYR A 355 15.58 40.33 -11.59
N SER A 356 15.36 41.59 -11.22
CA SER A 356 14.60 41.96 -10.02
C SER A 356 13.16 41.44 -10.05
N ILE A 357 12.41 41.71 -11.13
CA ILE A 357 10.99 41.32 -11.21
C ILE A 357 10.82 39.80 -11.38
N GLY A 358 11.71 39.14 -12.14
CA GLY A 358 11.72 37.69 -12.32
C GLY A 358 12.00 36.96 -11.01
N GLY A 359 13.03 37.39 -10.30
CA GLY A 359 13.34 36.92 -8.95
C GLY A 359 12.20 37.16 -7.96
N GLY A 360 11.53 38.32 -8.03
CA GLY A 360 10.34 38.63 -7.24
C GLY A 360 9.16 37.70 -7.51
N LEU A 361 8.87 37.38 -8.79
CA LEU A 361 7.82 36.45 -9.17
C LEU A 361 8.10 35.01 -8.72
N ILE A 362 9.34 34.53 -8.89
CA ILE A 362 9.77 33.21 -8.40
C ILE A 362 9.72 33.17 -6.87
N GLY A 363 10.34 34.13 -6.19
CA GLY A 363 10.37 34.20 -4.73
C GLY A 363 8.96 34.21 -4.14
N MET A 364 8.05 34.99 -4.72
CA MET A 364 6.65 34.99 -4.30
C MET A 364 5.94 33.67 -4.57
N SER A 365 6.24 32.96 -5.66
CA SER A 365 5.67 31.63 -5.92
C SER A 365 6.16 30.56 -4.90
N MET A 366 7.39 30.71 -4.38
CA MET A 366 7.92 29.85 -3.32
C MET A 366 7.22 30.08 -1.98
N VAL A 367 6.90 31.34 -1.66
CA VAL A 367 6.19 31.71 -0.42
C VAL A 367 4.66 31.56 -0.56
N ALA A 368 4.15 31.39 -1.79
CA ALA A 368 2.73 31.26 -2.06
C ALA A 368 1.97 30.20 -1.21
N PRO A 369 2.54 29.05 -0.81
CA PRO A 369 1.86 28.09 0.06
C PRO A 369 1.34 28.70 1.37
N VAL A 370 1.97 29.75 1.88
CA VAL A 370 1.56 30.44 3.10
C VAL A 370 0.22 31.17 2.89
N PHE A 371 0.01 31.75 1.70
CA PHE A 371 -1.12 32.65 1.43
C PHE A 371 -2.20 32.05 0.50
N ILE A 372 -1.89 30.98 -0.26
CA ILE A 372 -2.80 30.28 -1.18
C ILE A 372 -4.04 29.71 -0.46
N TRP A 373 -3.97 29.50 0.86
CA TRP A 373 -5.12 29.08 1.67
C TRP A 373 -6.24 30.12 1.69
N LEU A 374 -5.91 31.43 1.62
CA LEU A 374 -6.91 32.50 1.59
C LEU A 374 -7.84 32.40 0.36
N PRO A 375 -7.34 32.41 -0.89
CA PRO A 375 -8.18 32.25 -2.06
C PRO A 375 -8.87 30.88 -2.11
N TYR A 376 -8.23 29.83 -1.58
CA TYR A 376 -8.85 28.51 -1.47
C TYR A 376 -10.10 28.52 -0.57
N LEU A 377 -9.99 29.07 0.65
CA LEU A 377 -11.10 29.17 1.59
C LEU A 377 -12.21 30.09 1.05
N LEU A 378 -11.84 31.19 0.37
CA LEU A 378 -12.80 32.10 -0.26
C LEU A 378 -13.59 31.38 -1.37
N ALA A 379 -12.91 30.66 -2.27
CA ALA A 379 -13.53 29.89 -3.32
C ALA A 379 -14.42 28.76 -2.76
N LEU A 380 -13.97 28.09 -1.69
CA LEU A 380 -14.74 27.05 -1.00
C LEU A 380 -16.04 27.61 -0.41
N GLY A 381 -15.97 28.77 0.26
CA GLY A 381 -17.13 29.45 0.83
C GLY A 381 -18.16 29.87 -0.22
N LEU A 382 -17.70 30.48 -1.32
CA LEU A 382 -18.56 30.91 -2.43
C LEU A 382 -19.25 29.72 -3.12
N ARG A 383 -18.54 28.59 -3.28
CA ARG A 383 -19.08 27.38 -3.90
C ARG A 383 -20.11 26.69 -3.02
N ARG A 384 -19.87 26.56 -1.72
CA ARG A 384 -20.86 26.02 -0.78
C ARG A 384 -22.19 26.79 -0.83
N ARG A 385 -22.13 28.12 -0.97
CA ARG A 385 -23.33 28.96 -1.12
C ARG A 385 -24.06 28.70 -2.45
N ARG A 386 -23.33 28.60 -3.56
CA ARG A 386 -23.90 28.33 -4.89
C ARG A 386 -24.56 26.95 -4.97
N ASP A 387 -23.88 25.93 -4.48
CA ASP A 387 -24.34 24.54 -4.59
C ASP A 387 -25.52 24.30 -3.63
N GLY A 388 -25.53 24.94 -2.45
CA GLY A 388 -26.68 24.97 -1.55
C GLY A 388 -27.91 25.71 -2.12
N ALA A 389 -27.70 26.78 -2.91
CA ALA A 389 -28.79 27.48 -3.59
C ALA A 389 -29.41 26.64 -4.72
N LYS A 390 -28.59 25.89 -5.47
CA LYS A 390 -29.07 24.95 -6.50
C LYS A 390 -29.86 23.79 -5.89
N ALA A 391 -29.40 23.22 -4.78
CA ALA A 391 -30.11 22.16 -4.08
C ALA A 391 -31.49 22.62 -3.57
N ARG A 392 -31.60 23.86 -3.07
CA ARG A 392 -32.89 24.47 -2.68
C ARG A 392 -33.82 24.70 -3.87
N HIS A 393 -33.30 25.16 -5.01
CA HIS A 393 -34.11 25.34 -6.22
C HIS A 393 -34.66 24.02 -6.79
N HIS A 394 -33.86 22.95 -6.79
CA HIS A 394 -34.32 21.62 -7.22
C HIS A 394 -35.31 20.99 -6.23
N ALA A 395 -35.14 21.22 -4.92
CA ALA A 395 -36.10 20.76 -3.92
C ALA A 395 -37.47 21.43 -4.08
N VAL A 396 -37.51 22.73 -4.42
CA VAL A 396 -38.76 23.49 -4.65
C VAL A 396 -39.45 23.08 -5.96
N GLN A 397 -38.71 22.70 -7.00
CA GLN A 397 -39.28 22.22 -8.27
C GLN A 397 -39.84 20.79 -8.21
N ASN A 398 -39.38 19.94 -7.28
CA ASN A 398 -39.87 18.57 -7.12
C ASN A 398 -40.99 18.45 -6.07
N SER A 399 -41.33 19.54 -5.37
CA SER A 399 -42.37 19.58 -4.33
C SER A 399 -43.66 20.30 -4.74
N GLY A 400 -43.77 20.72 -6.01
CA GLY A 400 -44.98 21.27 -6.62
C GLY A 400 -45.27 20.52 -7.91
#